data_AF-A0A0B7BHK0-F1
#
_entry.id   AF-A0A0B7BHK0-F1
#
_cell.length_a   1.000
_cell.length_b   1.000
_cell.length_c   1.000
_cell.angle_alpha   90.00
_cell.angle_beta   90.00
_cell.angle_gamma   90.00
#
_symmetry.space_group_name_H-M   'P 1'
#
loop_
_entity.id
_entity.type
_entity.pdbx_description
1 polymer ?
#
loop_
_entity_poly.entity_id
_entity_poly.type
_entity_poly.pdbx_seq_one_letter_code
_entity_poly.pdbx_strand_id
1 'polypeptide(L)'
;DLELAEKLEKMTIQCRHLADRLTHKYPSAISGNPRFNSRNSDANSEQSKDTLSPCQSAPDGWDKLTIIVSHPHGCSKQVSVGCCTGKDDKQAYLTKYIYNTPTCPGSSGSPVLLLEGVWGWSCDHAHSGGDGTEEKQLNFSSSGVIF
;
A
#
# COMPACT_ATOMS: atom_id res chain seq x y z
N ASP A 1 -27.53 -19.23 10.18
CA ASP A 1 -27.91 -18.29 9.14
C ASP A 1 -27.34 -18.79 7.81
N LEU A 2 -28.21 -19.36 6.97
CA LEU A 2 -27.79 -20.06 5.74
C LEU A 2 -27.29 -19.09 4.66
N GLU A 3 -27.87 -17.88 4.64
CA GLU A 3 -27.49 -16.80 3.73
C GLU A 3 -26.07 -16.29 4.03
N LEU A 4 -25.75 -16.14 5.32
CA LEU A 4 -24.41 -15.76 5.76
C LEU A 4 -23.36 -16.80 5.34
N ALA A 5 -23.67 -18.09 5.48
CA ALA A 5 -22.77 -19.18 5.10
C ALA A 5 -22.49 -19.17 3.59
N GLU A 6 -23.52 -19.03 2.75
CA GLU A 6 -23.37 -18.94 1.30
C GLU A 6 -22.54 -17.72 0.88
N LYS A 7 -22.72 -16.58 1.56
CA LYS A 7 -21.94 -15.36 1.32
C LYS A 7 -20.46 -15.54 1.67
N LEU A 8 -20.16 -16.24 2.77
CA LEU A 8 -18.79 -16.57 3.18
C LEU A 8 -18.11 -17.52 2.19
N GLU A 9 -18.84 -18.51 1.68
CA GLU A 9 -18.32 -19.44 0.67
C GLU A 9 -17.97 -18.72 -0.63
N LYS A 10 -18.89 -17.88 -1.14
CA LYS A 10 -18.65 -17.06 -2.34
C LYS A 10 -17.44 -16.14 -2.18
N MET A 11 -17.31 -15.48 -1.03
CA MET A 11 -16.17 -14.62 -0.73
C MET A 11 -14.86 -15.41 -0.70
N THR A 12 -14.87 -16.62 -0.13
CA THR A 12 -13.68 -17.49 -0.06
C THR A 12 -13.21 -17.90 -1.45
N ILE A 13 -14.14 -18.25 -2.35
CA ILE A 13 -13.85 -18.59 -3.73
C ILE A 13 -13.25 -17.38 -4.47
N GLN A 14 -13.83 -16.19 -4.28
CA GLN A 14 -13.33 -14.95 -4.88
C GLN A 14 -11.91 -14.63 -4.42
N CYS A 15 -11.63 -14.73 -3.11
CA CYS A 15 -10.29 -14.52 -2.57
C CYS A 15 -9.28 -15.50 -3.18
N ARG A 16 -9.65 -16.77 -3.38
CA ARG A 16 -8.79 -17.78 -4.01
C ARG A 16 -8.47 -17.40 -5.46
N HIS A 17 -9.48 -17.06 -6.25
CA HIS A 17 -9.26 -16.63 -7.64
C HIS A 17 -8.39 -15.38 -7.75
N LEU A 18 -8.54 -14.42 -6.83
CA LEU A 18 -7.69 -13.24 -6.78
C LEU A 18 -6.24 -13.60 -6.43
N ALA A 19 -6.03 -14.50 -5.47
CA ALA A 19 -4.70 -15.00 -5.13
C ALA A 19 -4.03 -15.71 -6.32
N ASP A 20 -4.77 -16.54 -7.04
CA ASP A 20 -4.27 -17.24 -8.24
C ASP A 20 -3.88 -16.24 -9.35
N ARG A 21 -4.71 -15.22 -9.57
CA ARG A 21 -4.42 -14.13 -10.53
C ARG A 21 -3.16 -13.35 -10.16
N LEU A 22 -2.98 -13.03 -8.89
CA LEU A 22 -1.79 -12.33 -8.41
C LEU A 22 -0.54 -13.19 -8.55
N THR A 23 -0.64 -14.49 -8.26
CA THR A 23 0.46 -15.44 -8.40
C THR A 23 0.90 -15.57 -9.86
N HIS A 24 -0.06 -15.62 -10.79
CA HIS A 24 0.25 -15.63 -12.23
C HIS A 24 0.82 -14.29 -12.72
N LYS A 25 0.31 -13.16 -12.23
CA LYS A 25 0.76 -11.83 -12.68
C LYS A 25 2.12 -11.43 -12.11
N TYR A 26 2.46 -11.89 -10.90
CA TYR A 26 3.67 -11.45 -10.17
C TYR A 26 4.42 -12.63 -9.50
N PRO A 27 4.95 -13.60 -10.27
CA PRO A 27 5.59 -14.80 -9.71
C PRO A 27 6.84 -14.49 -8.86
N SER A 28 7.57 -13.44 -9.20
CA SER A 28 8.80 -13.02 -8.51
C SER A 28 8.57 -12.26 -7.20
N ALA A 29 7.38 -11.71 -6.96
CA ALA A 29 7.03 -11.00 -5.71
C ALA A 29 6.63 -11.94 -4.57
N ILE A 30 6.19 -13.16 -4.88
CA ILE A 30 5.68 -14.14 -3.90
C ILE A 30 6.75 -15.17 -3.47
N SER A 31 7.83 -15.31 -4.25
CA SER A 31 8.95 -16.23 -3.98
C SER A 31 9.67 -16.02 -2.63
N GLY A 32 9.42 -14.92 -1.92
CA GLY A 32 10.01 -14.63 -0.60
C GLY A 32 9.26 -15.24 0.60
N ASN A 33 8.10 -15.88 0.41
CA ASN A 33 7.27 -16.36 1.52
C ASN A 33 7.30 -17.91 1.61
N PRO A 34 8.05 -18.51 2.57
CA PRO A 34 8.31 -19.96 2.61
C PRO A 34 7.09 -20.84 2.93
N ARG A 35 5.89 -20.27 3.04
CA ARG A 35 4.66 -21.00 3.44
C ARG A 35 3.81 -21.51 2.27
N PHE A 36 4.15 -21.20 1.02
CA PHE A 36 3.31 -21.53 -0.14
C PHE A 36 4.06 -22.26 -1.26
N ASN A 37 4.99 -23.17 -0.92
CA ASN A 37 5.61 -24.04 -1.92
C ASN A 37 4.99 -25.44 -1.87
N SER A 38 3.97 -25.66 -2.68
CA SER A 38 3.66 -27.00 -3.20
C SER A 38 3.25 -26.90 -4.67
N ARG A 39 4.21 -27.29 -5.54
CA ARG A 39 4.05 -28.01 -6.83
C ARG A 39 3.03 -27.40 -7.81
N ASN A 40 3.40 -26.95 -9.01
CA ASN A 40 3.99 -27.75 -10.10
C ASN A 40 4.38 -26.83 -11.26
N SER A 41 5.30 -27.33 -12.08
CA SER A 41 5.75 -26.80 -13.36
C SER A 41 4.60 -26.65 -14.36
N ASP A 42 4.67 -25.63 -15.21
CA ASP A 42 4.86 -25.81 -16.66
C ASP A 42 4.93 -24.43 -17.35
N ALA A 43 5.85 -24.32 -18.30
CA ALA A 43 6.17 -23.11 -19.03
C ALA A 43 5.09 -22.77 -20.06
N ASN A 44 4.73 -21.48 -20.20
CA ASN A 44 4.86 -20.80 -21.49
C ASN A 44 4.74 -19.27 -21.35
N SER A 45 5.56 -18.57 -22.11
CA SER A 45 5.71 -17.12 -22.16
C SER A 45 4.56 -16.45 -22.89
N GLU A 46 4.08 -15.31 -22.39
CA GLU A 46 3.59 -14.20 -23.22
C GLU A 46 3.64 -12.90 -22.41
N GLN A 47 4.53 -12.01 -22.85
CA GLN A 47 4.94 -10.82 -22.13
C GLN A 47 4.05 -9.62 -22.52
N SER A 48 3.04 -9.32 -21.70
CA SER A 48 2.28 -8.06 -21.81
C SER A 48 2.92 -6.97 -20.96
N LYS A 49 3.27 -5.86 -21.63
CA LYS A 49 3.88 -4.67 -21.05
C LYS A 49 2.82 -3.84 -20.31
N ASP A 50 2.51 -4.19 -19.08
CA ASP A 50 1.80 -3.29 -18.15
C ASP A 50 2.84 -2.51 -17.33
N THR A 51 3.18 -1.32 -17.81
CA THR A 51 4.07 -0.36 -17.15
C THR A 51 3.46 0.10 -15.81
N LEU A 52 3.81 -0.57 -14.72
CA LEU A 52 3.65 -0.04 -13.37
C LEU A 52 5.02 0.40 -12.86
N SER A 53 5.28 1.70 -12.85
CA SER A 53 6.44 2.25 -12.15
C SER A 53 6.05 3.54 -11.38
N PRO A 54 5.38 3.43 -10.22
CA PRO A 54 4.94 4.59 -9.44
C PRO A 54 6.07 5.36 -8.73
N CYS A 55 7.29 4.81 -8.66
CA CYS A 55 8.32 5.25 -7.72
C CYS A 55 9.48 6.08 -8.34
N GLN A 56 9.45 6.37 -9.64
CA GLN A 56 10.63 6.78 -10.43
C GLN A 56 11.23 8.17 -10.16
N SER A 57 10.93 8.81 -9.03
CA SER A 57 11.43 10.16 -8.72
C SER A 57 12.10 10.30 -7.35
N ALA A 58 12.27 9.20 -6.59
CA ALA A 58 13.07 9.23 -5.38
C ALA A 58 14.58 9.24 -5.74
N PRO A 59 15.39 10.21 -5.28
CA PRO A 59 16.84 10.16 -5.44
C PRO A 59 17.41 8.94 -4.70
N ASP A 60 18.30 8.21 -5.37
CA ASP A 60 18.89 6.91 -5.05
C ASP A 60 18.61 6.31 -3.66
N GLY A 61 17.90 5.18 -3.68
CA GLY A 61 18.19 4.10 -2.75
C GLY A 61 16.97 3.36 -2.22
N TRP A 62 15.93 4.08 -1.76
CA TRP A 62 14.80 3.46 -1.07
C TRP A 62 13.46 4.05 -1.51
N ASP A 63 12.72 3.28 -2.31
CA ASP A 63 11.28 3.46 -2.49
C ASP A 63 10.58 3.11 -1.17
N LYS A 64 10.39 4.10 -0.30
CA LYS A 64 9.69 3.92 0.98
C LYS A 64 8.21 3.67 0.73
N LEU A 65 7.83 2.40 0.69
CA LEU A 65 6.44 1.95 0.57
C LEU A 65 5.57 2.63 1.63
N THR A 66 4.51 3.29 1.18
CA THR A 66 3.53 3.96 2.05
C THR A 66 2.16 3.35 1.83
N ILE A 67 1.57 2.82 2.90
CA ILE A 67 0.23 2.23 2.91
C ILE A 67 -0.69 3.09 3.77
N ILE A 68 -1.89 3.35 3.24
CA ILE A 68 -2.96 4.03 3.98
C ILE A 68 -4.17 3.10 4.02
N VAL A 69 -4.71 2.88 5.22
CA VAL A 69 -5.96 2.13 5.43
C VAL A 69 -7.04 3.08 5.88
N SER A 70 -7.96 3.43 4.99
CA SER A 70 -8.96 4.47 5.25
C SER A 70 -10.38 4.02 4.91
N HIS A 71 -11.36 4.87 5.21
CA HIS A 71 -12.78 4.65 4.91
C HIS A 71 -13.32 5.85 4.12
N PRO A 72 -12.96 5.95 2.82
CA PRO A 72 -13.31 7.11 1.99
C PRO A 72 -14.82 7.36 2.00
N HIS A 73 -15.26 8.50 2.52
CA HIS A 73 -16.65 8.96 2.45
C HIS A 73 -17.71 7.98 3.00
N GLY A 74 -17.37 7.11 3.95
CA GLY A 74 -18.34 6.10 4.44
C GLY A 74 -18.43 4.84 3.56
N CYS A 75 -17.63 4.73 2.49
CA CYS A 75 -17.52 3.53 1.67
C CYS A 75 -16.69 2.46 2.38
N SER A 76 -16.81 1.19 1.99
CA SER A 76 -15.97 0.09 2.52
C SER A 76 -14.50 0.46 2.68
N LYS A 77 -13.85 -0.07 3.73
CA LYS A 77 -12.42 0.20 3.99
C LYS A 77 -11.59 -0.08 2.74
N GLN A 78 -10.69 0.85 2.41
CA GLN A 78 -9.79 0.76 1.27
C GLN A 78 -8.34 0.75 1.73
N VAL A 79 -7.49 0.11 0.95
CA VAL A 79 -6.03 0.12 1.13
C VAL A 79 -5.43 0.84 -0.07
N SER A 80 -4.83 1.99 0.19
CA SER A 80 -4.09 2.76 -0.81
C SER A 80 -2.60 2.49 -0.64
N VAL A 81 -1.91 2.34 -1.76
CA VAL A 81 -0.46 2.08 -1.81
C VAL A 81 0.21 3.15 -2.65
N GLY A 82 1.33 3.67 -2.15
CA GLY A 82 2.16 4.66 -2.83
C GLY A 82 3.55 4.73 -2.22
N CYS A 83 4.21 5.87 -2.41
CA CYS A 83 5.59 6.10 -2.02
C CYS A 83 5.68 7.34 -1.12
N CYS A 84 6.54 7.24 -0.09
CA CYS A 84 7.00 8.40 0.67
C CYS A 84 8.04 9.12 -0.18
N THR A 85 7.75 10.38 -0.51
CA THR A 85 8.54 11.24 -1.39
C THR A 85 9.42 12.21 -0.59
N GLY A 86 9.21 12.31 0.72
CA GLY A 86 10.03 13.14 1.58
C GLY A 86 9.57 13.12 3.03
N LYS A 87 10.39 13.76 3.88
CA LYS A 87 10.06 14.04 5.28
C LYS A 87 10.47 15.47 5.63
N ASP A 88 9.70 16.11 6.49
CA ASP A 88 10.04 17.37 7.12
C ASP A 88 10.32 17.11 8.61
N ASP A 89 11.57 17.32 9.01
CA ASP A 89 12.11 17.13 10.36
C ASP A 89 12.62 18.44 10.99
N LYS A 90 12.18 19.59 10.46
CA LYS A 90 12.60 20.93 10.93
C LYS A 90 12.23 21.23 12.38
N GLN A 91 11.26 20.51 12.95
CA GLN A 91 10.87 20.65 14.35
C GLN A 91 11.55 19.55 15.16
N ALA A 92 12.38 19.93 16.15
CA ALA A 92 13.18 18.98 16.92
C ALA A 92 12.30 17.83 17.46
N TYR A 93 12.69 16.60 17.13
CA TYR A 93 12.05 15.32 17.50
C TYR A 93 10.69 15.01 16.83
N LEU A 94 10.20 15.87 15.94
CA LEU A 94 8.97 15.64 15.20
C LEU A 94 9.26 15.46 13.72
N THR A 95 8.68 14.44 13.13
CA THR A 95 8.71 14.18 11.69
C THR A 95 7.32 14.33 11.10
N LYS A 96 7.28 14.86 9.88
CA LYS A 96 6.08 14.89 9.04
C LYS A 96 6.41 14.24 7.70
N TYR A 97 5.67 13.22 7.32
CA TYR A 97 5.88 12.50 6.06
C TYR A 97 5.12 13.14 4.90
N ILE A 98 5.75 13.13 3.74
CA ILE A 98 5.20 13.56 2.46
C ILE A 98 5.16 12.33 1.55
N TYR A 99 4.01 12.06 0.93
CA TYR A 99 3.81 10.86 0.12
C TYR A 99 2.84 11.11 -1.03
N ASN A 100 2.89 10.26 -2.06
CA ASN A 100 1.99 10.31 -3.21
C ASN A 100 0.88 9.23 -3.15
N THR A 101 0.73 8.53 -2.01
CA THR A 101 -0.31 7.53 -1.82
C THR A 101 -1.70 8.15 -2.01
N PRO A 102 -2.59 7.57 -2.84
CA PRO A 102 -3.91 8.13 -3.09
C PRO A 102 -4.76 8.28 -1.82
N THR A 103 -5.31 9.47 -1.61
CA THR A 103 -6.21 9.78 -0.51
C THR A 103 -7.38 10.65 -0.99
N CYS A 104 -8.35 10.84 -0.11
CA CYS A 104 -9.44 11.79 -0.27
C CYS A 104 -9.71 12.46 1.09
N PRO A 105 -10.60 13.47 1.17
CA PRO A 105 -10.97 14.08 2.46
C PRO A 105 -11.45 13.06 3.50
N GLY A 106 -12.12 11.98 3.07
CA GLY A 106 -12.54 10.88 3.95
C GLY A 106 -11.41 9.98 4.47
N SER A 107 -10.16 10.23 4.06
CA SER A 107 -8.98 9.54 4.57
C SER A 107 -8.30 10.28 5.74
N SER A 108 -8.79 11.46 6.13
CA SER A 108 -8.22 12.20 7.26
C SER A 108 -8.25 11.37 8.55
N GLY A 109 -7.16 11.40 9.31
CA GLY A 109 -6.99 10.62 10.55
C GLY A 109 -6.65 9.14 10.33
N SER A 110 -6.59 8.64 9.09
CA SER A 110 -6.15 7.27 8.82
C SER A 110 -4.65 7.08 9.12
N PRO A 111 -4.24 5.90 9.59
CA PRO A 111 -2.83 5.62 9.85
C PRO A 111 -2.03 5.62 8.53
N VAL A 112 -0.86 6.23 8.57
CA VAL A 112 0.14 6.21 7.51
C VAL A 112 1.19 5.17 7.90
N LEU A 113 1.19 4.04 7.19
CA LEU A 113 2.12 2.95 7.43
C LEU A 113 3.29 3.11 6.47
N LEU A 114 4.47 3.43 7.01
CA LEU A 114 5.70 3.49 6.23
C LEU A 114 6.53 2.24 6.51
N LEU A 115 7.08 1.66 5.45
CA LEU A 115 8.12 0.66 5.55
C LEU A 115 9.49 1.37 5.55
N GLU A 116 10.00 1.66 6.74
CA GLU A 116 11.32 2.27 6.91
C GLU A 116 12.30 1.29 7.58
N GLY A 117 13.28 0.79 6.83
CA GLY A 117 14.40 0.02 7.38
C GLY A 117 14.05 -1.39 7.89
N VAL A 118 14.87 -1.90 8.81
CA VAL A 118 14.90 -3.32 9.24
C VAL A 118 13.84 -3.65 10.31
N TRP A 119 13.25 -2.64 10.95
CA TRP A 119 12.45 -2.81 12.18
C TRP A 119 10.92 -2.76 12.02
N GLY A 120 10.41 -2.74 10.78
CA GLY A 120 8.99 -2.97 10.50
C GLY A 120 8.18 -1.73 10.14
N TRP A 121 6.86 -1.80 10.35
CA TRP A 121 5.90 -0.76 9.97
C TRP A 121 5.74 0.29 11.08
N SER A 122 6.01 1.57 10.79
CA SER A 122 5.68 2.67 11.70
C SER A 122 4.25 3.17 11.45
N CYS A 123 3.44 3.37 12.49
CA CYS A 123 2.05 3.84 12.38
C CYS A 123 1.73 5.10 13.20
N ASP A 124 2.75 5.77 13.76
CA ASP A 124 2.58 6.93 14.66
C ASP A 124 2.09 8.20 13.97
N HIS A 125 1.93 8.15 12.64
CA HIS A 125 1.59 9.28 11.81
C HIS A 125 0.22 9.05 11.18
N ALA A 126 -0.66 10.05 11.26
CA ALA A 126 -1.99 10.01 10.64
C ALA A 126 -2.04 10.90 9.40
N HIS A 127 -2.84 10.56 8.39
CA HIS A 127 -3.05 11.43 7.24
C HIS A 127 -3.76 12.71 7.67
N SER A 128 -3.21 13.86 7.29
CA SER A 128 -3.65 15.18 7.75
C SER A 128 -4.06 16.12 6.61
N GLY A 129 -3.79 15.79 5.36
CA GLY A 129 -4.17 16.62 4.21
C GLY A 129 -3.28 16.39 2.99
N GLY A 130 -3.48 17.21 1.96
CA GLY A 130 -2.69 17.20 0.73
C GLY A 130 -2.67 18.57 0.07
N ASP A 131 -1.79 18.76 -0.91
CA ASP A 131 -1.61 20.06 -1.59
C ASP A 131 -2.71 20.37 -2.63
N GLY A 132 -3.54 19.36 -2.95
CA GLY A 132 -4.69 19.52 -3.84
C GLY A 132 -4.35 19.77 -5.31
N THR A 133 -3.07 19.63 -5.70
CA THR A 133 -2.64 19.88 -7.08
C THR A 133 -2.73 18.60 -7.92
N GLU A 134 -3.35 18.69 -9.11
CA GLU A 134 -3.51 17.52 -10.00
C GLU A 134 -2.18 17.05 -10.61
N GLU A 135 -1.18 17.94 -10.71
CA GLU A 135 0.10 17.65 -11.37
C GLU A 135 1.06 16.80 -10.52
N LYS A 136 0.98 16.94 -9.19
CA LYS A 136 1.71 16.15 -8.19
C LYS A 136 0.87 16.09 -6.93
N GLN A 137 -0.10 15.19 -6.86
CA GLN A 137 -0.94 15.04 -5.67
C GLN A 137 -0.08 14.58 -4.48
N LEU A 138 0.43 15.53 -3.70
CA LEU A 138 1.22 15.26 -2.50
C LEU A 138 0.30 15.27 -1.30
N ASN A 139 0.50 14.29 -0.44
CA ASN A 139 -0.22 14.09 0.79
C ASN A 139 0.74 14.17 1.97
N PHE A 140 0.19 14.58 3.11
CA PHE A 140 0.95 14.92 4.29
C PHE A 140 0.40 14.19 5.51
N SER A 141 1.29 13.71 6.37
CA SER A 141 0.91 13.25 7.70
C SER A 141 0.77 14.40 8.70
N SER A 142 0.24 14.08 9.88
CA SER A 142 0.48 14.83 11.11
C SER A 142 1.96 14.78 11.49
N SER A 143 2.41 15.73 12.30
CA SER A 143 3.74 15.67 12.92
C SER A 143 3.72 14.65 14.05
N GLY A 144 4.66 13.70 14.07
CA GLY A 144 4.77 12.65 15.07
C GLY A 144 6.22 12.34 15.43
N VAL A 145 6.43 11.63 16.54
CA VAL A 145 7.76 11.13 16.90
C VAL A 145 8.00 9.83 16.14
N ILE A 146 9.25 9.60 15.70
CA ILE A 146 9.67 8.29 15.18
C ILE A 146 10.24 7.50 16.36
N PHE A 147 9.69 6.31 16.64
CA PHE A 147 10.21 5.39 17.64
C PHE A 147 11.05 4.27 17.01
#